data_AF-A0A1V5RD96-F1
#
_entry.id   AF-A0A1V5RD96-F1
#
_cell.length_a   1.000
_cell.length_b   1.000
_cell.length_c   1.000
_cell.angle_alpha   90.00
_cell.angle_beta   90.00
_cell.angle_gamma   90.00
#
_symmetry.space_group_name_H-M   'P 1'
#
loop_
_entity.id
_entity.type
_entity.pdbx_description
1 polymer ?
#
loop_
_entity_poly.entity_id
_entity_poly.type
_entity_poly.pdbx_seq_one_letter_code
_entity_poly.pdbx_strand_id
1 'polypeptide(L)'
;MFAPFEAGMATMAYQAQAVSEGLYIHPIAGFNADAVKEALKIPASETLLTLLIIGYPGDDSNLKEHHLKSEHGARVRLPLEKVYAKDRWNDRLLP
;
A
#
# COMPACT_ATOMS: atom_id res chain seq x y z
N MET A 1 12.40 -13.57 -9.57
CA MET A 1 10.97 -13.76 -9.88
C MET A 1 10.10 -13.49 -8.66
N PHE A 2 10.42 -14.04 -7.48
CA PHE A 2 9.61 -13.85 -6.26
C PHE A 2 9.91 -12.60 -5.43
N ALA A 3 11.01 -11.90 -5.71
CA ALA A 3 11.43 -10.74 -4.92
C ALA A 3 10.31 -9.69 -4.67
N PRO A 4 9.47 -9.31 -5.66
CA PRO A 4 8.36 -8.38 -5.39
C PRO A 4 7.28 -8.96 -4.46
N PHE A 5 7.00 -10.27 -4.55
CA PHE A 5 6.06 -10.94 -3.66
C PHE A 5 6.60 -11.00 -2.22
N GLU A 6 7.88 -11.34 -2.07
CA GLU A 6 8.58 -11.36 -0.77
C GLU A 6 8.65 -9.96 -0.15
N ALA A 7 8.96 -8.93 -0.95
CA ALA A 7 8.91 -7.54 -0.53
C ALA A 7 7.48 -7.12 -0.10
N GLY A 8 6.45 -7.62 -0.78
CA GLY A 8 5.05 -7.41 -0.40
C GLY A 8 4.71 -8.03 0.96
N MET A 9 5.17 -9.26 1.23
CA MET A 9 5.00 -9.91 2.54
C MET A 9 5.73 -9.12 3.65
N ALA A 10 6.97 -8.68 3.40
CA ALA A 10 7.73 -7.86 4.34
C ALA A 10 7.04 -6.51 4.60
N THR A 11 6.49 -5.89 3.55
CA THR A 11 5.74 -4.63 3.65
C THR A 11 4.49 -4.79 4.51
N MET A 12 3.74 -5.89 4.35
CA MET A 12 2.58 -6.19 5.19
C MET A 12 2.97 -6.36 6.66
N ALA A 13 4.05 -7.09 6.95
CA ALA A 13 4.55 -7.28 8.31
C ALA A 13 4.97 -5.95 8.95
N TYR A 14 5.68 -5.09 8.20
CA TYR A 14 6.05 -3.75 8.65
C TYR A 14 4.82 -2.88 8.93
N GLN A 15 3.80 -2.97 8.09
CA GLN A 15 2.56 -2.24 8.31
C GLN A 15 1.82 -2.68 9.58
N ALA A 16 1.75 -4.00 9.83
CA ALA A 16 1.13 -4.53 11.04
C ALA A 16 1.87 -4.06 12.30
N GLN A 17 3.21 -4.01 12.26
CA GLN A 17 4.02 -3.50 13.36
C GLN A 17 3.84 -1.99 13.56
N ALA A 18 3.84 -1.18 12.49
CA ALA A 18 3.62 0.26 12.61
C ALA A 18 2.27 0.56 13.31
N VAL A 19 1.20 -0.14 12.91
CA VAL A 19 -0.12 0.03 13.54
C VAL A 19 -0.10 -0.41 15.01
N SER A 20 0.62 -1.47 15.38
CA SER A 20 0.73 -1.92 16.78
C SER A 20 1.48 -0.90 17.66
N GLU A 21 2.37 -0.11 17.07
CA GLU A 21 3.09 1.00 17.70
C GLU A 21 2.32 2.32 17.69
N GLY A 22 1.07 2.35 17.19
CA GLY A 22 0.25 3.55 17.11
C GLY A 22 0.63 4.49 15.96
N LEU A 23 1.41 4.01 14.98
CA LEU A 23 1.76 4.74 13.77
C LEU A 23 0.75 4.48 12.66
N TYR A 24 0.57 5.47 11.81
CA TYR A 24 -0.08 5.32 10.52
C TYR A 24 0.99 5.06 9.46
N ILE A 25 0.64 4.20 8.51
CA ILE A 25 1.51 3.82 7.40
C ILE A 25 0.72 3.73 6.11
N HIS A 26 1.16 4.48 5.11
CA HIS A 26 0.52 4.57 3.81
C HIS A 26 1.52 4.24 2.70
N PRO A 27 1.45 3.02 2.13
CA PRO A 27 2.17 2.70 0.91
C PRO A 27 1.60 3.51 -0.26
N ILE A 28 2.46 4.19 -1.01
CA ILE A 28 2.11 4.93 -2.21
C ILE A 28 2.83 4.36 -3.44
N ALA A 29 2.20 4.48 -4.60
CA ALA A 29 2.77 4.16 -5.91
C ALA A 29 2.84 5.37 -6.86
N GLY A 30 2.17 6.48 -6.53
CA GLY A 30 2.12 7.69 -7.35
C GLY A 30 3.30 8.62 -7.12
N PHE A 31 4.50 8.22 -7.55
CA PHE A 31 5.73 9.03 -7.44
C PHE A 31 6.63 8.87 -8.69
N ASN A 32 7.58 9.79 -8.87
CA ASN A 32 8.61 9.65 -9.90
C ASN A 32 9.74 8.76 -9.36
N ALA A 33 9.76 7.49 -9.80
CA ALA A 33 10.73 6.51 -9.33
C ALA A 33 12.18 6.90 -9.64
N ASP A 34 12.46 7.46 -10.81
CA ASP A 34 13.81 7.86 -11.20
C ASP A 34 14.33 9.00 -10.33
N ALA A 35 13.50 10.01 -10.09
CA ALA A 35 13.85 11.13 -9.22
C ALA A 35 14.12 10.67 -7.77
N VAL A 36 13.35 9.72 -7.26
CA VAL A 36 13.58 9.16 -5.92
C VAL A 36 14.85 8.32 -5.89
N LYS A 37 15.08 7.49 -6.91
CA LYS A 37 16.31 6.68 -7.00
C LYS A 37 17.55 7.57 -7.07
N GLU A 38 17.51 8.66 -7.84
CA GLU A 38 18.59 9.65 -7.90
C GLU A 38 18.82 10.29 -6.52
N ALA A 39 17.78 10.83 -5.89
CA ALA A 39 17.87 11.51 -4.61
C ALA A 39 18.42 10.60 -3.49
N LEU A 40 18.02 9.33 -3.49
CA LEU A 40 18.43 8.35 -2.49
C LEU A 40 19.66 7.53 -2.91
N LYS A 41 20.25 7.81 -4.08
CA LYS A 41 21.40 7.08 -4.65
C LYS A 41 21.15 5.57 -4.76
N ILE A 42 19.91 5.19 -5.09
CA ILE A 42 19.54 3.81 -5.37
C ILE A 42 20.08 3.43 -6.75
N PRO A 43 20.80 2.30 -6.90
CA PRO A 43 21.33 1.89 -8.20
C PRO A 43 20.26 1.77 -9.28
N ALA A 44 20.60 2.13 -10.51
CA ALA A 44 19.69 2.03 -11.65
C ALA A 44 19.15 0.60 -11.86
N SER A 45 19.94 -0.42 -11.51
CA SER A 45 19.57 -1.84 -11.57
C SER A 45 18.51 -2.26 -10.55
N GLU A 46 18.30 -1.50 -9.48
CA GLU A 46 17.33 -1.85 -8.43
C GLU A 46 15.91 -1.40 -8.78
N THR A 47 14.93 -2.17 -8.30
CA THR A 47 13.51 -1.86 -8.49
C THR A 47 12.95 -1.19 -7.24
N LEU A 48 12.54 0.07 -7.36
CA LEU A 48 11.83 0.79 -6.30
C LEU A 48 10.31 0.53 -6.44
N LEU A 49 9.76 -0.34 -5.60
CA LEU A 49 8.37 -0.81 -5.72
C LEU A 49 7.34 0.17 -5.14
N THR A 50 7.63 0.76 -3.98
CA THR A 50 6.70 1.62 -3.25
C THR A 50 7.46 2.53 -2.30
N LEU A 51 6.81 3.60 -1.84
CA LEU A 51 7.25 4.38 -0.69
C LEU A 51 6.27 4.18 0.45
N LEU A 52 6.78 3.94 1.66
CA LEU A 52 5.99 3.77 2.87
C LEU A 52 6.04 5.08 3.66
N ILE A 53 4.95 5.85 3.61
CA ILE A 53 4.83 7.07 4.40
C ILE A 53 4.41 6.68 5.81
N ILE A 54 5.26 6.92 6.80
CA ILE A 54 5.03 6.52 8.19
C ILE A 54 5.08 7.74 9.12
N GLY A 55 4.18 7.77 10.10
CA GLY A 55 4.15 8.83 11.11
C GLY A 55 3.04 8.61 12.12
N TYR A 56 3.05 9.40 13.19
CA TYR A 56 1.92 9.46 14.10
C TYR A 56 0.72 10.17 13.44
N PRO A 57 -0.53 9.83 13.83
CA PRO A 57 -1.71 10.55 13.38
C PRO A 57 -1.55 12.06 13.62
N GLY A 58 -1.79 12.85 12.59
CA GLY A 58 -1.76 14.31 12.65
C GLY A 58 -3.15 14.93 12.75
N ASP A 59 -3.19 16.26 12.67
CA ASP A 59 -4.44 17.01 12.52
C ASP A 59 -4.98 16.90 11.09
N ASP A 60 -6.18 16.35 10.94
CA ASP A 60 -6.84 16.11 9.66
C ASP A 60 -7.55 17.36 9.10
N SER A 61 -7.60 18.46 9.86
CA SER A 61 -8.17 19.74 9.43
C SER A 61 -7.50 20.31 8.16
N ASN A 62 -6.26 19.90 7.90
CA ASN A 62 -5.47 20.28 6.73
C ASN A 62 -5.74 19.41 5.49
N LEU A 63 -6.55 18.35 5.61
CA LEU A 63 -6.88 17.48 4.49
C LEU A 63 -7.85 18.15 3.52
N LYS A 64 -7.64 17.90 2.23
CA LYS A 64 -8.64 18.22 1.20
C LYS A 64 -9.91 17.42 1.46
N GLU A 65 -11.07 17.96 1.10
CA GLU A 65 -12.38 17.36 1.39
C GLU A 65 -12.49 15.87 1.00
N HIS A 66 -11.96 15.48 -0.16
CA HIS A 66 -11.98 14.07 -0.59
C HIS A 66 -11.07 13.16 0.24
N HIS A 67 -9.93 13.68 0.71
CA HIS A 67 -9.05 12.94 1.62
C HIS A 67 -9.71 12.82 3.00
N LEU A 68 -10.32 13.90 3.51
CA LEU A 68 -11.04 13.87 4.78
C LEU A 68 -12.22 12.86 4.76
N LYS A 69 -12.98 12.83 3.66
CA LYS A 69 -14.05 11.83 3.45
C LYS A 69 -13.50 10.41 3.43
N SER A 70 -12.31 10.20 2.87
CA SER A 70 -11.66 8.88 2.83
C SER A 70 -11.08 8.49 4.19
N GLU A 71 -10.56 9.44 4.97
CA GLU A 71 -9.97 9.20 6.30
C GLU A 71 -11.02 8.64 7.27
N HIS A 72 -12.22 9.21 7.24
CA HIS A 72 -13.36 8.79 8.07
C HIS A 72 -14.33 7.82 7.38
N GLY A 73 -13.99 7.42 6.15
CA GLY A 73 -14.84 6.58 5.31
C GLY A 73 -14.89 5.13 5.78
N ALA A 74 -16.01 4.45 5.52
CA ALA A 74 -16.10 3.02 5.76
C ALA A 74 -15.08 2.25 4.89
N ARG A 75 -14.56 1.16 5.43
CA ARG A 75 -13.67 0.27 4.68
C ARG A 75 -14.46 -0.42 3.56
N VAL A 76 -14.11 -0.13 2.31
CA VAL A 76 -14.71 -0.79 1.13
C VAL A 76 -13.81 -1.95 0.66
N ARG A 77 -14.40 -3.13 0.47
CA ARG A 77 -13.75 -4.33 -0.09
C ARG A 77 -14.70 -5.00 -1.08
N LEU A 78 -14.14 -5.71 -2.04
CA LEU A 78 -14.94 -6.59 -2.91
C LEU A 78 -15.61 -7.70 -2.08
N PRO A 79 -16.80 -8.16 -2.48
CA PRO A 79 -17.41 -9.36 -1.91
C PRO A 79 -16.48 -10.58 -2.03
N LEU A 80 -16.54 -11.52 -1.08
CA LEU A 80 -15.61 -12.64 -1.02
C LEU A 80 -15.66 -13.52 -2.29
N GLU A 81 -16.85 -13.71 -2.85
CA GLU A 81 -17.09 -14.44 -4.09
C GLU A 81 -16.38 -13.85 -5.31
N LYS A 82 -15.96 -12.58 -5.25
CA LYS A 82 -15.19 -11.89 -6.30
C LYS A 82 -13.68 -12.04 -6.14
N VAL A 83 -13.19 -12.57 -5.02
CA VAL A 83 -11.75 -12.71 -4.74
C VAL A 83 -11.34 -14.12 -4.34
N TYR A 84 -12.29 -15.07 -4.37
CA TYR A 84 -12.07 -16.45 -3.95
C TYR A 84 -12.82 -17.45 -4.84
N ALA A 85 -12.17 -18.57 -5.17
CA ALA A 85 -12.78 -19.74 -5.77
C ALA A 85 -12.29 -21.01 -5.05
N LYS A 86 -13.14 -22.04 -5.03
CA LYS A 86 -12.86 -23.33 -4.42
C LYS A 86 -12.62 -24.36 -5.52
N ASP A 87 -11.62 -25.22 -5.33
CA ASP A 87 -11.23 -26.36 -6.17
C ASP A 87 -10.71 -26.00 -7.58
N ARG A 88 -11.33 -25.06 -8.28
CA ARG A 88 -10.98 -24.66 -9.66
C ARG A 88 -11.13 -23.16 -9.86
N TRP A 89 -10.44 -22.66 -10.88
CA TRP A 89 -10.64 -21.30 -11.38
C TRP A 89 -12.12 -21.05 -11.73
N ASN A 90 -12.57 -19.81 -11.53
CA ASN A 90 -13.90 -19.36 -11.90
C ASN A 90 -13.81 -17.97 -12.53
N ASP A 91 -14.35 -17.80 -13.72
CA ASP A 91 -14.29 -16.54 -14.48
C ASP A 91 -15.02 -15.37 -13.80
N ARG A 92 -15.81 -15.62 -12.74
CA ARG A 92 -16.35 -14.57 -11.87
C ARG A 92 -15.27 -13.70 -11.18
N LEU A 93 -14.03 -14.18 -11.13
CA LEU A 93 -12.86 -13.50 -10.57
C LEU A 93 -12.20 -12.54 -11.58
N LEU A 94 -12.59 -12.58 -12.85
CA LEU A 94 -12.13 -11.61 -13.83
C LEU A 94 -12.62 -10.19 -13.43
N PRO A 95 -11.81 -9.15 -13.68
CA PRO A 95 -12.15 -7.76 -13.37
C PRO A 95 -13.45 -7.28 -14.02
#